data_AF-A0A350KMC3-F1
#
_entry.id   AF-A0A350KMC3-F1
#
_cell.length_a   1.000
_cell.length_b   1.000
_cell.length_c   1.000
_cell.angle_alpha   90.00
_cell.angle_beta   90.00
_cell.angle_gamma   90.00
#
_symmetry.space_group_name_H-M   'P 1'
#
loop_
_entity.id
_entity.type
_entity.pdbx_description
1 polymer ?
#
loop_
_entity_poly.entity_id
_entity_poly.type
_entity_poly.pdbx_seq_one_letter_code
_entity_poly.pdbx_strand_id
1 'polypeptide(L)'
;LKARPNLRFAGQVTGCEGYVESASVGLMAGLFAAWEMPGKEIVLPPPETALGAMLNHITVSAESELFQPMNINFGLMPPPPVPEGKRKIKGLDRKRAQSERATAALTQWLEQAGLK
;
A
#
# COMPACT_ATOMS: atom_id res chain seq x y z
N LEU A 1 -11.45 11.75 16.41
CA LEU A 1 -11.76 11.57 14.96
C LEU A 1 -12.14 10.13 14.59
N LYS A 2 -11.60 9.09 15.27
CA LYS A 2 -12.03 7.67 15.09
C LYS A 2 -13.56 7.43 15.18
N ALA A 3 -14.30 8.35 15.79
CA ALA A 3 -15.77 8.34 15.87
C ALA A 3 -16.51 8.81 14.59
N ARG A 4 -15.80 9.27 13.54
CA ARG A 4 -16.39 9.65 12.24
C ARG A 4 -15.87 8.72 11.14
N PRO A 5 -16.50 7.55 10.91
CA PRO A 5 -15.98 6.51 10.02
C PRO A 5 -15.91 6.93 8.54
N ASN A 6 -16.72 7.91 8.14
CA ASN A 6 -16.74 8.46 6.79
C ASN A 6 -15.66 9.51 6.50
N LEU A 7 -14.86 9.90 7.50
CA LEU A 7 -13.78 10.87 7.31
C LEU A 7 -12.47 10.17 6.95
N ARG A 8 -11.82 10.63 5.88
CA ARG A 8 -10.50 10.16 5.45
C ARG A 8 -9.50 11.30 5.34
N PHE A 9 -8.24 10.96 5.52
CA PHE A 9 -7.10 11.87 5.37
C PHE A 9 -6.23 11.41 4.21
N ALA A 10 -5.61 12.37 3.53
CA ALA A 10 -4.70 12.11 2.43
C ALA A 10 -3.58 13.15 2.36
N GLY A 11 -2.48 12.78 1.71
CA GLY A 11 -1.29 13.62 1.63
C GLY A 11 -0.49 13.63 2.93
N GLN A 12 0.43 14.59 3.06
CA GLN A 12 1.44 14.63 4.11
C GLN A 12 0.88 14.54 5.55
N VAL A 13 -0.36 14.98 5.79
CA VAL A 13 -1.04 14.84 7.09
C VAL A 13 -1.17 13.38 7.55
N THR A 14 -1.06 12.41 6.64
CA THR A 14 -1.08 10.96 6.92
C THR A 14 0.29 10.38 7.26
N GLY A 15 1.36 11.17 7.19
CA GLY A 15 2.73 10.69 7.37
C GLY A 15 3.34 10.07 6.10
N CYS A 16 2.74 10.28 4.91
CA CYS A 16 3.45 10.02 3.66
C CYS A 16 4.34 11.21 3.27
N GLU A 17 5.48 10.95 2.63
CA GLU A 17 6.40 12.00 2.16
C GLU A 17 6.65 11.87 0.65
N GLY A 18 6.50 12.96 -0.09
CA GLY A 18 6.66 13.01 -1.55
C GLY A 18 5.35 13.22 -2.32
N TYR A 19 5.48 13.74 -3.55
CA TYR A 19 4.32 14.05 -4.40
C TYR A 19 3.59 12.80 -4.88
N VAL A 20 4.33 11.76 -5.26
CA VAL A 20 3.76 10.50 -5.77
C VAL A 20 3.03 9.77 -4.65
N GLU A 21 3.61 9.74 -3.46
CA GLU A 21 3.03 9.16 -2.25
C GLU A 21 1.77 9.91 -1.86
N SER A 22 1.82 11.24 -1.82
CA SER A 22 0.65 12.07 -1.50
C SER A 22 -0.49 11.85 -2.49
N ALA A 23 -0.19 11.80 -3.80
CA ALA A 23 -1.17 11.49 -4.83
C ALA A 23 -1.74 10.08 -4.70
N SER A 24 -0.89 9.10 -4.35
CA SER A 24 -1.29 7.71 -4.14
C SER A 24 -2.24 7.54 -2.95
N VAL A 25 -1.96 8.21 -1.83
CA VAL A 25 -2.85 8.22 -0.66
C VAL A 25 -4.16 8.96 -0.99
N GLY A 26 -4.08 10.07 -1.73
CA GLY A 26 -5.27 10.78 -2.22
C GLY A 26 -6.16 9.91 -3.10
N LEU A 27 -5.57 9.19 -4.04
CA LEU A 27 -6.27 8.22 -4.89
C LEU A 27 -6.98 7.16 -4.04
N MET A 28 -6.27 6.51 -3.12
CA MET A 28 -6.86 5.48 -2.25
C MET A 28 -7.99 6.05 -1.38
N ALA A 29 -7.78 7.21 -0.75
CA ALA A 29 -8.81 7.84 0.08
C ALA A 29 -10.07 8.18 -0.73
N GLY A 30 -9.91 8.69 -1.95
CA GLY A 30 -11.02 8.98 -2.86
C GLY A 30 -11.76 7.72 -3.31
N LEU A 31 -11.03 6.68 -3.73
CA LEU A 31 -11.62 5.39 -4.12
C LEU A 31 -12.41 4.75 -2.99
N PHE A 32 -11.83 4.72 -1.79
CA PHE A 32 -12.48 4.12 -0.63
C PHE A 32 -13.72 4.92 -0.20
N ALA A 33 -13.68 6.25 -0.30
CA ALA A 33 -14.85 7.09 -0.07
C ALA A 33 -15.95 6.82 -1.10
N ALA A 34 -15.59 6.72 -2.37
CA ALA A 34 -16.53 6.44 -3.45
C ALA A 34 -17.19 5.05 -3.33
N TRP A 35 -16.46 4.04 -2.83
CA TRP A 35 -17.03 2.71 -2.57
C TRP A 35 -17.91 2.66 -1.32
N GLU A 36 -17.53 3.36 -0.26
CA GLU A 36 -18.36 3.39 0.97
C GLU A 36 -19.70 4.10 0.80
N MET A 37 -19.77 5.14 -0.04
CA MET A 37 -21.01 5.91 -0.25
C MET A 37 -22.22 5.02 -0.63
N PRO A 38 -22.11 4.07 -1.57
CA PRO A 38 -23.17 3.09 -1.86
C PRO A 38 -23.14 1.84 -0.95
N GLY A 39 -22.28 1.79 0.08
CA GLY A 39 -22.12 0.62 0.95
C GLY A 39 -21.37 -0.55 0.30
N LYS A 40 -20.58 -0.29 -0.75
CA LYS A 40 -19.74 -1.31 -1.39
C LYS A 40 -18.56 -1.66 -0.46
N GLU A 41 -18.24 -2.94 -0.39
CA GLU A 41 -17.05 -3.41 0.32
C GLU A 41 -15.77 -2.83 -0.31
N ILE A 42 -14.84 -2.40 0.55
CA ILE A 42 -13.55 -1.89 0.12
C ILE A 42 -12.61 -3.06 -0.17
N VAL A 43 -12.12 -3.14 -1.40
CA VAL A 43 -11.04 -4.06 -1.78
C VAL A 43 -9.70 -3.35 -1.60
N LEU A 44 -8.92 -3.75 -0.59
CA LEU A 44 -7.63 -3.12 -0.30
C LEU A 44 -6.54 -3.55 -1.29
N PRO A 45 -5.61 -2.65 -1.67
CA PRO A 45 -4.45 -3.03 -2.46
C PRO A 45 -3.56 -4.02 -1.69
N PRO A 46 -3.07 -5.10 -2.31
CA PRO A 46 -2.23 -6.08 -1.64
C PRO A 46 -0.94 -5.46 -1.07
N PRO A 47 -0.44 -5.93 0.10
CA PRO A 47 0.75 -5.38 0.76
C PRO A 47 2.04 -5.52 -0.07
N GLU A 48 2.05 -6.41 -1.06
CA GLU A 48 3.12 -6.54 -2.06
C GLU A 48 3.24 -5.33 -2.97
N THR A 49 2.15 -4.59 -3.18
CA THR A 49 2.13 -3.41 -4.04
C THR A 49 2.68 -2.19 -3.30
N ALA A 50 3.20 -1.20 -4.04
CA ALA A 50 3.60 0.08 -3.46
C ALA A 50 2.43 0.77 -2.71
N LEU A 51 1.21 0.67 -3.26
CA LEU A 51 0.00 1.22 -2.64
C LEU A 51 -0.35 0.54 -1.32
N GLY A 52 -0.39 -0.80 -1.31
CA GLY A 52 -0.70 -1.57 -0.11
C GLY A 52 0.39 -1.46 0.97
N ALA A 53 1.66 -1.46 0.59
CA ALA A 53 2.76 -1.21 1.52
C ALA A 53 2.66 0.17 2.16
N MET A 54 2.39 1.22 1.38
CA MET A 54 2.18 2.57 1.91
C MET A 54 0.96 2.64 2.81
N LEU A 55 -0.17 2.05 2.40
CA LEU A 55 -1.39 2.02 3.19
C LEU A 55 -1.15 1.33 4.54
N ASN A 56 -0.51 0.17 4.53
CA ASN A 56 -0.17 -0.55 5.75
C ASN A 56 0.76 0.26 6.67
N HIS A 57 1.75 0.96 6.12
CA HIS A 57 2.65 1.82 6.89
C HIS A 57 1.90 2.95 7.61
N ILE A 58 1.04 3.68 6.91
CA ILE A 58 0.34 4.85 7.48
C ILE A 58 -0.88 4.49 8.33
N THR A 59 -1.32 3.23 8.34
CA THR A 59 -2.50 2.79 9.10
C THR A 59 -2.16 1.81 10.23
N VAL A 60 -1.42 0.75 9.92
CA VAL A 60 -1.09 -0.32 10.89
C VAL A 60 0.20 0.01 11.62
N SER A 61 1.26 0.39 10.90
CA SER A 61 2.54 0.75 11.53
C SER A 61 2.47 2.09 12.28
N ALA A 62 1.45 2.92 12.01
CA ALA A 62 1.22 4.19 12.69
C ALA A 62 0.88 4.06 14.18
N GLU A 63 0.50 2.85 14.63
CA GLU A 63 0.27 2.58 16.06
C GLU A 63 1.59 2.36 16.84
N SER A 64 2.72 2.25 16.14
CA SER A 64 4.05 2.16 16.75
C SER A 64 4.52 3.53 17.24
N GLU A 65 5.06 3.59 18.45
CA GLU A 65 5.73 4.81 18.99
C GLU A 65 6.92 5.26 18.12
N LEU A 66 7.44 4.36 17.26
CA LEU A 66 8.55 4.63 16.35
C LEU A 66 8.09 5.03 14.95
N PHE A 67 6.79 5.30 14.74
CA PHE A 67 6.29 5.75 13.46
C PHE A 67 7.01 7.03 13.03
N GLN A 68 7.50 7.03 11.80
CA GLN A 68 8.09 8.20 11.16
C GLN A 68 7.50 8.36 9.76
N PRO A 69 7.21 9.59 9.33
CA PRO A 69 6.87 9.85 7.95
C PRO A 69 7.98 9.39 7.02
N MET A 70 7.61 8.76 5.91
CA MET A 70 8.59 8.36 4.91
C MET A 70 7.98 8.15 3.52
N ASN A 71 8.86 8.14 2.52
CA ASN A 71 8.56 7.75 1.15
C ASN A 71 8.49 6.21 1.00
N ILE A 72 7.90 5.77 -0.11
CA ILE A 72 7.85 4.34 -0.41
C ILE A 72 9.26 3.80 -0.68
N ASN A 73 9.55 2.62 -0.13
CA ASN A 73 10.80 1.92 -0.40
C ASN A 73 10.58 0.39 -0.33
N PHE A 74 11.50 -0.37 -0.92
CA PHE A 74 11.43 -1.84 -0.95
C PHE A 74 11.48 -2.52 0.43
N GLY A 75 11.88 -1.79 1.48
CA GLY A 75 11.87 -2.27 2.86
C GLY A 75 10.47 -2.33 3.47
N LEU A 76 9.54 -1.50 2.99
CA LEU A 76 8.12 -1.53 3.39
C LEU A 76 7.34 -2.68 2.71
N MET A 77 7.86 -3.20 1.59
CA MET A 77 7.24 -4.29 0.85
C MET A 77 7.70 -5.65 1.41
N PRO A 78 6.80 -6.65 1.50
CA PRO A 78 7.18 -8.01 1.87
C PRO A 78 8.34 -8.54 1.00
N PRO A 79 9.29 -9.29 1.57
CA PRO A 79 10.33 -9.93 0.78
C PRO A 79 9.72 -11.00 -0.14
N PRO A 80 10.34 -11.28 -1.30
CA PRO A 80 9.93 -12.38 -2.17
C PRO A 80 10.01 -13.73 -1.43
N PRO A 81 9.11 -14.68 -1.72
CA PRO A 81 9.17 -16.00 -1.13
C PRO A 81 10.49 -16.69 -1.50
N VAL A 82 11.00 -17.50 -0.57
CA VAL A 82 12.25 -18.25 -0.75
C VAL A 82 11.86 -19.71 -0.92
N PRO A 83 12.02 -20.30 -2.12
CA PRO A 83 11.72 -21.71 -2.32
C PRO A 83 12.58 -22.59 -1.41
N GLU A 84 12.02 -23.72 -0.98
CA GLU A 84 12.73 -24.68 -0.13
C GLU A 84 14.05 -25.12 -0.78
N GLY A 85 15.12 -25.17 0.02
CA GLY A 85 16.47 -25.48 -0.44
C GLY A 85 17.17 -24.39 -1.27
N LYS A 86 16.51 -23.26 -1.58
CA LYS A 86 17.13 -22.14 -2.31
C LYS A 86 17.59 -21.02 -1.39
N ARG A 87 18.64 -20.31 -1.83
CA ARG A 87 19.16 -19.13 -1.13
C ARG A 87 18.25 -17.93 -1.35
N LYS A 88 18.18 -17.04 -0.35
CA LYS A 88 17.53 -15.73 -0.47
C LYS A 88 18.17 -14.93 -1.60
N ILE A 89 17.34 -14.42 -2.52
CA ILE A 89 17.77 -13.42 -3.50
C ILE A 89 18.13 -12.10 -2.78
N LYS A 90 19.15 -11.42 -3.28
CA LYS A 90 19.75 -10.23 -2.64
C LYS A 90 19.89 -9.09 -3.65
N GLY A 91 20.19 -7.90 -3.15
CA GLY A 91 20.56 -6.75 -3.96
C GLY A 91 19.52 -6.41 -5.04
N LEU A 92 20.00 -6.19 -6.26
CA LEU A 92 19.16 -5.80 -7.40
C LEU A 92 18.14 -6.88 -7.76
N ASP A 93 18.52 -8.16 -7.72
CA ASP A 93 17.61 -9.25 -8.07
C ASP A 93 16.43 -9.37 -7.11
N ARG A 94 16.67 -9.09 -5.81
CA ARG A 94 15.59 -8.98 -4.83
C ARG A 94 14.62 -7.84 -5.19
N LYS A 95 15.14 -6.66 -5.52
CA LYS A 95 14.31 -5.51 -5.90
C LYS A 95 13.49 -5.80 -7.16
N ARG A 96 14.09 -6.43 -8.18
CA ARG A 96 13.40 -6.85 -9.40
C ARG A 96 12.25 -7.83 -9.10
N ALA A 97 12.52 -8.88 -8.34
CA ALA A 97 11.49 -9.85 -7.96
C ALA A 97 10.36 -9.20 -7.13
N GLN A 98 10.67 -8.23 -6.27
CA GLN A 98 9.63 -7.44 -5.57
C GLN A 98 8.80 -6.62 -6.55
N SER A 99 9.42 -5.92 -7.50
CA SER A 99 8.71 -5.12 -8.52
C SER A 99 7.81 -5.95 -9.43
N GLU A 100 8.28 -7.13 -9.86
CA GLU A 100 7.49 -8.05 -10.70
C GLU A 100 6.27 -8.56 -9.92
N ARG A 101 6.48 -9.02 -8.68
CA ARG A 101 5.40 -9.45 -7.79
C ARG A 101 4.40 -8.32 -7.51
N ALA A 102 4.90 -7.11 -7.26
CA ALA A 102 4.08 -5.93 -7.01
C ALA A 102 3.21 -5.58 -8.22
N THR A 103 3.77 -5.62 -9.43
CA THR A 103 3.03 -5.31 -10.67
C THR A 103 1.95 -6.34 -10.96
N ALA A 104 2.25 -7.62 -10.75
CA ALA A 104 1.28 -8.71 -10.91
C ALA A 104 0.13 -8.57 -9.91
N ALA A 105 0.44 -8.35 -8.63
CA ALA A 105 -0.56 -8.15 -7.58
C ALA A 105 -1.41 -6.89 -7.81
N LEU A 106 -0.80 -5.80 -8.28
CA LEU A 106 -1.52 -4.58 -8.63
C LEU A 106 -2.51 -4.82 -9.77
N THR A 107 -2.12 -5.59 -10.78
CA THR A 107 -3.00 -5.91 -11.92
C THR A 107 -4.22 -6.69 -11.45
N GLN A 108 -4.01 -7.74 -10.65
CA GLN A 108 -5.08 -8.52 -10.05
C GLN A 108 -6.00 -7.67 -9.17
N TRP A 109 -5.44 -6.75 -8.38
CA TRP A 109 -6.23 -5.85 -7.54
C TRP A 109 -7.11 -4.91 -8.36
N LEU A 110 -6.59 -4.34 -9.46
CA LEU A 110 -7.37 -3.44 -10.31
C LEU A 110 -8.59 -4.16 -10.91
N GLU A 111 -8.46 -5.42 -11.30
CA GLU A 111 -9.58 -6.25 -11.78
C GLU A 111 -10.59 -6.52 -10.66
N GLN A 112 -10.14 -6.98 -9.49
CA GLN A 112 -11.01 -7.25 -8.34
C GLN A 112 -11.73 -6.01 -7.82
N ALA A 113 -11.08 -4.85 -7.89
CA ALA A 113 -11.63 -3.56 -7.49
C ALA A 113 -12.64 -2.99 -8.50
N GLY A 114 -12.69 -3.53 -9.73
CA GLY A 114 -13.49 -2.99 -10.84
C GLY A 114 -12.96 -1.66 -11.37
N LEU A 115 -11.62 -1.50 -11.38
CA LEU A 115 -10.91 -0.32 -11.87
C LEU A 115 -10.29 -0.53 -13.27
N LYS A 116 -10.47 -1.73 -13.82
CA LYS A 116 -10.10 -2.14 -15.18
C LYS A 116 -11.24 -2.92 -15.81
#